data_AF-A0A9X5XBF9-F1
#
_entry.id   AF-A0A9X5XBF9-F1
#
_cell.length_a   1.000
_cell.length_b   1.000
_cell.length_c   1.000
_cell.angle_alpha   90.00
_cell.angle_beta   90.00
_cell.angle_gamma   90.00
#
_symmetry.space_group_name_H-M   'P 1'
#
loop_
_entity.id
_entity.type
_entity.pdbx_description
1 polymer ?
#
loop_
_entity_poly.entity_id
_entity_poly.type
_entity_poly.pdbx_seq_one_letter_code
_entity_poly.pdbx_strand_id
1 'polypeptide(L)'
;DAQIAEAVAARTGDVEDIRKADEARARVMPMPGVEELFHGWMDSEGLFPEAVAMLTDQSVRPPQRVRPSDEARQLYRELVRKAHPDLAQDDDERRRRDEFIARVNAAYSRGDEALLRELSEEWAAGPVPEEWKPSRSEELYARLEWLAQRKELLTLVARELEESAIGAMLKMAPEDPDRLLDEIAEQLLAQVDEREKELAGLVD
;
A
#
# COMPACT_ATOMS: atom_id res chain seq x y z
N ASP A 1 -28.17 -43.31 7.65
CA ASP A 1 -27.77 -44.34 8.63
C ASP A 1 -26.66 -43.91 9.57
N ALA A 2 -25.47 -43.52 9.10
CA ALA A 2 -24.35 -43.10 9.97
C ALA A 2 -24.72 -41.97 10.96
N GLN A 3 -25.32 -40.89 10.48
CA GLN A 3 -25.75 -39.76 11.34
C GLN A 3 -26.81 -40.14 12.38
N ILE A 4 -27.64 -41.15 12.08
CA ILE A 4 -28.67 -41.64 13.01
C ILE A 4 -28.00 -42.44 14.14
N ALA A 5 -27.05 -43.31 13.79
CA ALA A 5 -26.29 -44.09 14.76
C ALA A 5 -25.47 -43.19 15.72
N GLU A 6 -24.88 -42.12 15.21
CA GLU A 6 -24.15 -41.13 16.03
C GLU A 6 -25.05 -40.34 16.97
N ALA A 7 -26.23 -39.93 16.52
CA ALA A 7 -27.19 -39.23 17.37
C ALA A 7 -27.73 -40.13 18.49
N VAL A 8 -27.86 -41.44 18.23
CA VAL A 8 -28.21 -42.43 19.26
C VAL A 8 -27.05 -42.59 20.25
N ALA A 9 -25.83 -42.83 19.77
CA ALA A 9 -24.64 -42.97 20.60
C ALA A 9 -24.39 -41.75 21.50
N ALA A 10 -24.57 -40.54 20.98
CA ALA A 10 -24.43 -39.30 21.75
C ALA A 10 -25.48 -39.16 22.86
N ARG A 11 -26.65 -39.79 22.70
CA ARG A 11 -27.75 -39.73 23.68
C ARG A 11 -27.67 -40.86 24.71
N THR A 12 -27.25 -42.06 24.31
CA THR A 12 -27.19 -43.23 25.19
C THR A 12 -25.87 -43.36 25.92
N GLY A 13 -24.76 -42.97 25.29
CA GLY A 13 -23.41 -43.13 25.84
C GLY A 13 -22.97 -44.60 25.99
N ASP A 14 -23.72 -45.54 25.41
CA ASP A 14 -23.41 -46.96 25.44
C ASP A 14 -22.24 -47.27 24.49
N VAL A 15 -21.29 -48.09 24.95
CA VAL A 15 -20.12 -48.52 24.19
C VAL A 15 -20.52 -49.25 22.91
N GLU A 16 -21.61 -50.02 22.94
CA GLU A 16 -22.10 -50.72 21.73
C GLU A 16 -22.72 -49.77 20.71
N ASP A 17 -23.36 -48.69 21.15
CA ASP A 17 -23.93 -47.68 20.25
C ASP A 17 -22.82 -46.82 19.62
N ILE A 18 -21.77 -46.49 20.40
CA ILE A 18 -20.58 -45.80 19.89
C ILE A 18 -19.89 -46.65 18.81
N ARG A 19 -19.67 -47.96 19.07
CA ARG A 19 -19.06 -48.86 18.09
C ARG A 19 -19.87 -48.94 16.79
N LYS A 20 -21.19 -49.02 16.89
CA LYS A 20 -22.07 -49.04 15.71
C LYS A 20 -22.02 -47.72 14.94
N ALA A 21 -21.92 -46.59 15.63
CA ALA A 21 -21.77 -45.28 15.01
C ALA A 21 -20.45 -45.19 14.22
N ASP A 22 -19.34 -45.62 14.81
CA ASP A 22 -18.02 -45.64 14.18
C ASP A 22 -17.99 -46.54 12.94
N GLU A 23 -18.55 -47.75 13.03
CA GLU A 23 -18.65 -48.69 11.89
C GLU A 23 -19.54 -48.16 10.76
N ALA A 24 -20.62 -47.45 11.10
CA ALA A 24 -21.50 -46.84 10.11
C ALA A 24 -20.83 -45.63 9.46
N ARG A 25 -20.02 -44.85 10.20
CA ARG A 25 -19.25 -43.73 9.66
C ARG A 25 -18.12 -44.20 8.75
N ALA A 26 -17.39 -45.25 9.14
CA ALA A 26 -16.31 -45.83 8.35
C ALA A 26 -16.77 -46.34 6.98
N ARG A 27 -18.03 -46.79 6.85
CA ARG A 27 -18.63 -47.20 5.56
C ARG A 27 -18.95 -46.04 4.60
N VAL A 28 -19.09 -44.83 5.12
CA VAL A 28 -19.54 -43.66 4.34
C VAL A 28 -18.39 -42.66 4.11
N MET A 29 -17.39 -42.64 4.99
CA MET A 29 -16.19 -41.86 4.77
C MET A 29 -15.36 -42.49 3.63
N PRO A 30 -14.90 -41.71 2.64
CA PRO A 30 -13.88 -42.20 1.72
C PRO A 30 -12.64 -42.61 2.53
N MET A 31 -12.02 -43.74 2.17
CA MET A 31 -10.82 -44.25 2.83
C MET A 31 -9.75 -43.16 2.89
N PRO A 32 -9.32 -42.70 4.09
CA PRO A 32 -8.19 -41.80 4.18
C PRO A 32 -6.94 -42.54 3.68
N GLY A 33 -6.25 -41.98 2.69
CA GLY A 33 -4.98 -42.52 2.17
C GLY A 33 -5.01 -43.13 0.76
N VAL A 34 -6.08 -42.99 -0.03
CA VAL A 34 -6.10 -43.47 -1.44
C VAL A 34 -5.12 -42.67 -2.33
N GLU A 35 -4.99 -41.36 -2.09
CA GLU A 35 -4.06 -40.48 -2.83
C GLU A 35 -2.59 -40.89 -2.66
N GLU A 36 -2.21 -41.36 -1.46
CA GLU A 36 -0.86 -41.85 -1.16
C GLU A 36 -0.61 -43.26 -1.74
N LEU A 37 -1.64 -44.12 -1.77
CA LEU A 37 -1.52 -45.50 -2.26
C LEU A 37 -1.31 -45.58 -3.77
N PHE A 38 -1.83 -44.61 -4.53
CA PHE A 38 -1.73 -44.55 -5.99
C PHE A 38 -0.86 -43.39 -6.49
N HIS A 39 0.02 -42.84 -5.64
CA HIS A 39 0.99 -41.80 -6.01
C HIS A 39 0.39 -40.63 -6.81
N GLY A 40 -0.85 -40.22 -6.52
CA GLY A 40 -1.56 -39.16 -7.26
C GLY A 40 -2.06 -39.53 -8.66
N TRP A 41 -2.20 -40.83 -9.00
CA TRP A 41 -2.70 -41.28 -10.31
C TRP A 41 -4.23 -41.35 -10.38
N MET A 42 -4.91 -41.34 -9.24
CA MET A 42 -6.37 -41.34 -9.13
C MET A 42 -6.83 -40.43 -7.99
N ASP A 43 -8.01 -39.82 -8.18
CA ASP A 43 -8.79 -39.18 -7.12
C ASP A 43 -10.08 -39.97 -6.86
N SER A 44 -11.01 -39.39 -6.08
CA SER A 44 -12.31 -40.00 -5.79
C SER A 44 -13.25 -40.13 -7.00
N GLU A 45 -12.94 -39.47 -8.12
CA GLU A 45 -13.74 -39.48 -9.35
C GLU A 45 -13.13 -40.36 -10.46
N GLY A 46 -11.85 -40.73 -10.38
CA GLY A 46 -11.21 -41.72 -11.25
C GLY A 46 -9.76 -41.41 -11.59
N LEU A 47 -9.28 -41.96 -12.72
CA LEU A 47 -7.91 -41.71 -13.22
C LEU A 47 -7.81 -40.28 -13.78
N PHE A 48 -6.74 -39.57 -13.43
CA PHE A 48 -6.42 -38.29 -14.07
C PHE A 48 -6.21 -38.48 -15.58
N PRO A 49 -6.61 -37.51 -16.43
CA PRO A 49 -6.42 -37.58 -17.88
C PRO A 49 -4.98 -37.89 -18.30
N GLU A 50 -4.00 -37.40 -17.55
CA GLU A 50 -2.57 -37.63 -17.72
C GLU A 50 -2.19 -39.11 -17.46
N ALA A 51 -2.76 -39.71 -16.42
CA ALA A 51 -2.56 -41.12 -16.08
C ALA A 51 -3.21 -42.04 -17.13
N VAL A 52 -4.39 -41.69 -17.63
CA VAL A 52 -5.06 -42.41 -18.74
C VAL A 52 -4.21 -42.36 -20.01
N ALA A 53 -3.64 -41.20 -20.35
CA ALA A 53 -2.78 -41.04 -21.53
C ALA A 53 -1.51 -41.90 -21.45
N MET A 54 -0.87 -41.98 -20.27
CA MET A 54 0.30 -42.84 -20.06
C MET A 54 -0.04 -44.35 -20.09
N LEU A 55 -1.17 -44.76 -19.49
CA LEU A 55 -1.61 -46.17 -19.45
C LEU A 55 -2.06 -46.69 -20.81
N THR A 56 -2.55 -45.82 -21.70
CA THR A 56 -3.08 -46.20 -23.01
C THR A 56 -2.09 -46.00 -24.15
N ASP A 57 -0.85 -45.61 -23.83
CA ASP A 57 0.20 -45.26 -24.79
C ASP A 57 -0.28 -44.23 -25.85
N GLN A 58 -1.28 -43.42 -25.47
CA GLN A 58 -1.80 -42.35 -26.30
C GLN A 58 -0.83 -41.18 -26.23
N SER A 59 -0.40 -40.68 -27.40
CA SER A 59 0.49 -39.54 -27.47
C SER A 59 -0.10 -38.35 -26.70
N VAL A 60 0.54 -37.97 -25.59
CA VAL A 60 0.19 -36.77 -24.84
C VAL A 60 0.24 -35.61 -25.83
N ARG A 61 -0.89 -34.96 -26.07
CA ARG A 61 -0.91 -33.75 -26.88
C ARG A 61 -0.12 -32.69 -26.10
N PRO A 62 1.00 -32.17 -26.64
CA PRO A 62 1.65 -31.04 -25.99
C PRO A 62 0.61 -29.91 -25.86
N PRO A 63 0.66 -29.13 -24.77
CA PRO A 63 -0.28 -28.03 -24.57
C PRO A 63 -0.31 -27.17 -25.84
N GLN A 64 -1.52 -26.80 -26.29
CA GLN A 64 -1.67 -25.95 -27.47
C GLN A 64 -0.87 -24.67 -27.24
N ARG A 65 0.25 -24.53 -27.96
CA ARG A 65 1.00 -23.28 -27.99
C ARG A 65 0.07 -22.24 -28.59
N VAL A 66 -0.26 -21.20 -27.81
CA VAL A 66 -1.01 -20.06 -28.31
C VAL A 66 -0.24 -19.55 -29.52
N ARG A 67 -0.87 -19.58 -30.70
CA ARG A 67 -0.26 -19.07 -31.92
C ARG A 67 -0.34 -17.55 -31.84
N PRO A 68 0.80 -16.82 -31.75
CA PRO A 68 0.75 -15.38 -31.64
C PRO A 68 0.10 -14.78 -32.89
N SER A 69 -0.68 -13.70 -32.70
CA SER A 69 -1.25 -12.90 -33.79
C SER A 69 -0.13 -12.29 -34.66
N ASP A 70 -0.46 -11.86 -35.88
CA ASP A 70 0.50 -11.18 -36.73
C ASP A 70 0.93 -9.82 -36.14
N GLU A 71 0.04 -9.16 -35.40
CA GLU A 71 0.34 -7.96 -34.61
C GLU A 71 1.32 -8.25 -33.46
N ALA A 72 1.09 -9.32 -32.69
CA ALA A 72 2.02 -9.76 -31.64
C ALA A 72 3.41 -10.09 -32.20
N ARG A 73 3.50 -10.72 -33.39
CA ARG A 73 4.77 -10.98 -34.08
C ARG A 73 5.47 -9.70 -34.50
N GLN A 74 4.72 -8.72 -34.97
CA GLN A 74 5.27 -7.43 -35.37
C GLN A 74 5.83 -6.68 -34.15
N LEU A 75 5.03 -6.54 -33.10
CA LEU A 75 5.44 -5.90 -31.84
C LEU A 75 6.68 -6.57 -31.24
N TYR A 76 6.70 -7.91 -31.20
CA TYR A 76 7.84 -8.67 -30.73
C TYR A 76 9.13 -8.36 -31.50
N ARG A 77 9.10 -8.41 -32.85
CA ARG A 77 10.28 -8.13 -33.67
C ARG A 77 10.78 -6.70 -33.49
N GLU A 78 9.86 -5.74 -33.37
CA GLU A 78 10.22 -4.35 -33.13
C GLU A 78 10.87 -4.14 -31.77
N LEU A 79 10.31 -4.73 -30.72
CA LEU A 79 10.85 -4.65 -29.36
C LEU A 79 12.22 -5.31 -29.27
N VAL A 80 12.39 -6.53 -29.80
CA VAL A 80 13.69 -7.22 -29.81
C VAL A 80 14.75 -6.42 -30.56
N ARG A 81 14.40 -5.82 -31.70
CA ARG A 81 15.34 -5.00 -32.47
C ARG A 81 15.77 -3.73 -31.72
N LYS A 82 14.87 -3.10 -30.97
CA LYS A 82 15.15 -1.85 -30.26
C LYS A 82 15.84 -2.08 -28.91
N ALA A 83 15.44 -3.12 -28.19
CA ALA A 83 15.84 -3.40 -26.82
C ALA A 83 16.89 -4.51 -26.67
N HIS A 84 17.50 -4.96 -27.78
CA HIS A 84 18.50 -6.02 -27.72
C HIS A 84 19.66 -5.65 -26.75
N PRO A 85 20.14 -6.58 -25.91
CA PRO A 85 21.23 -6.33 -24.95
C PRO A 85 22.55 -5.91 -25.62
N ASP A 86 22.81 -6.39 -26.84
CA ASP A 86 24.01 -6.04 -27.62
C ASP A 86 24.13 -4.54 -27.96
N LEU A 87 23.04 -3.78 -27.83
CA LEU A 87 23.04 -2.33 -28.04
C LEU A 87 23.41 -1.55 -26.76
N ALA A 88 23.68 -2.22 -25.64
CA ALA A 88 24.05 -1.59 -24.37
C ALA A 88 25.47 -1.02 -24.41
N GLN A 89 25.68 0.09 -23.71
CA GLN A 89 27.00 0.72 -23.56
C GLN A 89 27.72 0.33 -22.27
N ASP A 90 26.97 -0.09 -21.24
CA ASP A 90 27.49 -0.50 -19.95
C ASP A 90 26.76 -1.75 -19.41
N ASP A 91 27.32 -2.35 -18.35
CA ASP A 91 26.81 -3.60 -17.76
C ASP A 91 25.45 -3.42 -17.05
N ASP A 92 25.10 -2.22 -16.61
CA ASP A 92 23.82 -1.93 -15.97
C ASP A 92 22.71 -1.80 -17.01
N GLU A 93 22.97 -1.10 -18.10
CA GLU A 93 22.10 -1.01 -19.27
C GLU A 93 21.90 -2.40 -19.91
N ARG A 94 22.97 -3.19 -20.02
CA ARG A 94 22.90 -4.57 -20.52
C ARG A 94 21.96 -5.41 -19.67
N ARG A 95 22.08 -5.36 -18.33
CA ARG A 95 21.19 -6.06 -17.40
C ARG A 95 19.74 -5.63 -17.54
N ARG A 96 19.46 -4.31 -17.60
CA ARG A 96 18.09 -3.81 -17.80
C ARG A 96 17.48 -4.28 -19.13
N ARG A 97 18.27 -4.27 -20.21
CA ARG A 97 17.84 -4.78 -21.53
C ARG A 97 17.61 -6.29 -21.50
N ASP A 98 18.47 -7.05 -20.85
CA ASP A 98 18.31 -8.51 -20.65
C ASP A 98 16.98 -8.82 -19.94
N GLU A 99 16.70 -8.14 -18.82
CA GLU A 99 15.46 -8.29 -18.06
C GLU A 99 14.21 -7.89 -18.89
N PHE A 100 14.30 -6.79 -19.62
CA PHE A 100 13.23 -6.33 -20.50
C PHE A 100 12.93 -7.36 -21.61
N ILE A 101 13.96 -7.88 -22.29
CA ILE A 101 13.80 -8.89 -23.33
C ILE A 101 13.23 -10.20 -22.77
N ALA A 102 13.58 -10.59 -21.54
CA ALA A 102 12.96 -11.74 -20.88
C ALA A 102 11.45 -11.56 -20.70
N ARG A 103 10.98 -10.37 -20.30
CA ARG A 103 9.55 -10.03 -20.21
C ARG A 103 8.86 -10.07 -21.57
N VAL A 104 9.49 -9.52 -22.61
CA VAL A 104 8.98 -9.53 -23.99
C VAL A 104 8.85 -10.97 -24.52
N ASN A 105 9.85 -11.83 -24.30
CA ASN A 105 9.81 -13.24 -24.69
C ASN A 105 8.68 -13.99 -23.97
N ALA A 106 8.48 -13.73 -22.67
CA ALA A 106 7.41 -14.33 -21.91
C ALA A 106 6.02 -13.91 -22.43
N ALA A 107 5.81 -12.63 -22.70
CA ALA A 107 4.57 -12.11 -23.30
C ALA A 107 4.30 -12.75 -24.67
N TYR A 108 5.32 -12.79 -25.54
CA TYR A 108 5.21 -13.39 -26.86
C TYR A 108 4.91 -14.90 -26.81
N SER A 109 5.52 -15.64 -25.88
CA SER A 109 5.27 -17.08 -25.71
C SER A 109 3.82 -17.41 -25.35
N ARG A 110 3.13 -16.48 -24.68
CA ARG A 110 1.71 -16.58 -24.30
C ARG A 110 0.77 -16.00 -25.38
N GLY A 111 1.30 -15.37 -26.43
CA GLY A 111 0.51 -14.64 -27.41
C GLY A 111 -0.17 -13.40 -26.85
N ASP A 112 0.38 -12.82 -25.78
CA ASP A 112 -0.21 -11.68 -25.06
C ASP A 112 0.11 -10.35 -25.77
N GLU A 113 -0.70 -10.02 -26.76
CA GLU A 113 -0.53 -8.81 -27.57
C GLU A 113 -0.73 -7.52 -26.76
N ALA A 114 -1.65 -7.53 -25.79
CA ALA A 114 -1.90 -6.38 -24.93
C ALA A 114 -0.64 -6.04 -24.11
N LEU A 115 -0.04 -7.04 -23.48
CA LEU A 115 1.20 -6.87 -22.73
C LEU A 115 2.38 -6.46 -23.64
N LEU A 116 2.46 -6.98 -24.87
CA LEU A 116 3.48 -6.53 -25.83
C LEU A 116 3.32 -5.04 -26.21
N ARG A 117 2.08 -4.53 -26.28
CA ARG A 117 1.80 -3.12 -26.52
C ARG A 117 2.22 -2.26 -25.33
N GLU A 118 1.87 -2.67 -24.11
CA GLU A 118 2.30 -2.01 -22.87
C GLU A 118 3.83 -1.95 -22.74
N LEU A 119 4.52 -3.07 -23.02
CA LEU A 119 5.98 -3.12 -23.02
C LEU A 119 6.59 -2.19 -24.07
N SER A 120 5.93 -1.99 -25.21
CA SER A 120 6.38 -1.04 -26.23
C SER A 120 6.27 0.42 -25.76
N GLU A 121 5.21 0.74 -25.00
CA GLU A 121 5.05 2.07 -24.39
C GLU A 121 6.07 2.29 -23.28
N GLU A 122 6.29 1.28 -22.42
CA GLU A 122 7.32 1.31 -21.38
C GLU A 122 8.71 1.57 -21.97
N TRP A 123 9.07 0.87 -23.05
CA TRP A 123 10.35 1.07 -23.73
C TRP A 123 10.47 2.47 -24.34
N ALA A 124 9.38 3.02 -24.88
CA ALA A 124 9.36 4.37 -25.45
C ALA A 124 9.44 5.47 -24.38
N ALA A 125 8.87 5.24 -23.20
CA ALA A 125 8.98 6.14 -22.05
C ALA A 125 10.41 6.21 -21.51
N GLY A 126 11.19 5.14 -21.70
CA GLY A 126 12.58 5.05 -21.26
C GLY A 126 12.71 4.79 -19.76
N PRO A 127 13.95 4.69 -19.24
CA PRO A 127 14.17 4.46 -17.82
C PRO A 127 13.65 5.65 -17.02
N VAL A 128 12.83 5.38 -15.99
CA VAL A 128 12.47 6.40 -15.00
C VAL A 128 13.77 6.86 -14.34
N PRO A 129 14.09 8.17 -14.36
CA PRO A 129 15.26 8.68 -13.66
C PRO A 129 15.20 8.23 -12.19
N GLU A 130 16.31 7.76 -11.67
CA GLU A 130 16.39 7.39 -10.27
C GLU A 130 15.96 8.60 -9.43
N GLU A 131 14.93 8.44 -8.61
CA GLU A 131 14.41 9.53 -7.79
C GLU A 131 15.57 10.08 -6.96
N TRP A 132 15.93 11.35 -7.21
CA TRP A 132 16.93 12.01 -6.40
C TRP A 132 16.43 12.04 -4.95
N LYS A 133 17.10 11.29 -4.09
CA LYS A 133 16.86 11.28 -2.65
C LYS A 133 18.01 12.02 -1.99
N PRO A 134 17.73 13.08 -1.21
CA PRO A 134 18.77 13.76 -0.47
C PRO A 134 19.48 12.76 0.44
N SER A 135 20.80 12.88 0.52
CA SER A 135 21.58 12.19 1.53
C SER A 135 21.09 12.58 2.93
N ARG A 136 21.34 11.72 3.92
CA ARG A 136 21.05 12.02 5.33
C ARG A 136 21.65 13.36 5.77
N SER A 137 22.83 13.73 5.28
CA SER A 137 23.45 15.03 5.54
C SER A 137 22.63 16.18 4.96
N GLU A 138 22.19 16.08 3.71
CA GLU A 138 21.40 17.12 3.06
C GLU A 138 20.04 17.30 3.73
N GLU A 139 19.39 16.21 4.14
CA GLU A 139 18.15 16.28 4.94
C GLU A 139 18.37 17.03 6.27
N LEU A 140 19.48 16.73 6.95
CA LEU A 140 19.83 17.40 8.21
C LEU A 140 20.13 18.88 8.01
N TYR A 141 20.85 19.23 6.94
CA TYR A 141 21.11 20.64 6.59
C TYR A 141 19.82 21.38 6.25
N ALA A 142 18.94 20.81 5.44
CA ALA A 142 17.64 21.40 5.11
C ALA A 142 16.79 21.60 6.37
N ARG A 143 16.80 20.63 7.29
CA ARG A 143 16.11 20.75 8.58
C ARG A 143 16.72 21.82 9.49
N LEU A 144 18.05 21.93 9.50
CA LEU A 144 18.75 22.96 10.28
C LEU A 144 18.41 24.36 9.75
N GLU A 145 18.43 24.53 8.43
CA GLU A 145 18.09 25.79 7.77
C GLU A 145 16.64 26.20 8.07
N TRP A 146 15.71 25.24 7.96
CA TRP A 146 14.32 25.46 8.33
C TRP A 146 14.17 25.87 9.81
N LEU A 147 14.87 25.20 10.73
CA LEU A 147 14.84 25.55 12.15
C LEU A 147 15.42 26.94 12.42
N ALA A 148 16.49 27.34 11.71
CA ALA A 148 17.09 28.66 11.83
C ALA A 148 16.10 29.76 11.39
N GLN A 149 15.51 29.62 10.20
CA GLN A 149 14.50 30.55 9.69
C GLN A 149 13.27 30.63 10.61
N ARG A 150 12.81 29.48 11.12
CA ARG A 150 11.67 29.44 12.04
C ARG A 150 11.98 30.14 13.35
N LYS A 151 13.21 30.00 13.86
CA LYS A 151 13.68 30.70 15.08
C LYS A 151 13.72 32.21 14.86
N GLU A 152 14.22 32.68 13.73
CA GLU A 152 14.27 34.12 13.43
C GLU A 152 12.86 34.72 13.37
N LEU A 153 11.94 34.05 12.67
CA LEU A 153 10.53 34.48 12.63
C LEU A 153 9.91 34.54 14.03
N LEU A 154 10.11 33.52 14.86
CA LEU A 154 9.59 33.50 16.23
C LEU A 154 10.19 34.61 17.09
N THR A 155 11.47 34.95 16.87
CA THR A 155 12.12 36.05 17.59
C THR A 155 11.50 37.39 17.22
N LEU A 156 11.17 37.60 15.95
CA LEU A 156 10.48 38.81 15.48
C LEU A 156 9.06 38.90 16.07
N VAL A 157 8.29 37.83 16.01
CA VAL A 157 6.92 37.79 16.58
C VAL A 157 6.95 38.00 18.10
N ALA A 158 7.89 37.38 18.81
CA ALA A 158 8.04 37.59 20.25
C ALA A 158 8.31 39.07 20.58
N ARG A 159 9.18 39.71 19.80
CA ARG A 159 9.46 41.14 19.95
C ARG A 159 8.22 42.01 19.71
N GLU A 160 7.45 41.73 18.66
CA GLU A 160 6.21 42.47 18.38
C GLU A 160 5.18 42.30 19.51
N LEU A 161 5.03 41.09 20.05
CA LEU A 161 4.14 40.84 21.19
C LEU A 161 4.60 41.57 22.45
N GLU A 162 5.90 41.59 22.72
CA GLU A 162 6.49 42.31 23.84
C GLU A 162 6.36 43.83 23.73
N GLU A 163 6.41 44.38 22.51
CA GLU A 163 6.27 45.82 22.23
C GLU A 163 4.78 46.25 22.14
N SER A 164 3.83 45.31 22.13
CA SER A 164 2.39 45.61 22.13
C SER A 164 1.92 46.24 23.44
N ALA A 165 0.76 46.90 23.43
CA ALA A 165 0.16 47.51 24.63
C ALA A 165 -0.07 46.48 25.76
N ILE A 166 -0.54 45.28 25.40
CA ILE A 166 -0.72 44.17 26.34
C ILE A 166 0.64 43.67 26.83
N GLY A 167 1.64 43.55 25.95
CA GLY A 167 3.00 43.16 26.33
C GLY A 167 3.65 44.12 27.32
N ALA A 168 3.51 45.43 27.08
CA ALA A 168 3.98 46.47 28.00
C ALA A 168 3.24 46.42 29.34
N MET A 169 1.92 46.21 29.33
CA MET A 169 1.11 46.05 30.53
C MET A 169 1.52 44.82 31.36
N LEU A 170 1.72 43.67 30.73
CA LEU A 170 2.22 42.46 31.38
C LEU A 170 3.61 42.67 32.01
N LYS A 171 4.47 43.50 31.39
CA LYS A 171 5.77 43.90 31.97
C LYS A 171 5.62 44.84 33.17
N MET A 172 4.59 45.71 33.18
CA MET A 172 4.34 46.66 34.27
C MET A 172 3.73 45.98 35.51
N ALA A 173 2.85 44.99 35.32
CA ALA A 173 2.22 44.24 36.40
C ALA A 173 2.34 42.72 36.17
N PRO A 174 3.53 42.12 36.38
CA PRO A 174 3.77 40.71 36.09
C PRO A 174 3.01 39.74 37.02
N GLU A 175 2.74 40.15 38.26
CA GLU A 175 2.09 39.30 39.27
C GLU A 175 0.56 39.35 39.20
N ASP A 176 -0.02 40.48 38.78
CA ASP A 176 -1.47 40.69 38.71
C ASP A 176 -1.83 41.73 37.63
N PRO A 177 -1.77 41.33 36.35
CA PRO A 177 -2.07 42.23 35.22
C PRO A 177 -3.56 42.56 35.11
N ASP A 178 -4.43 41.68 35.60
CA ASP A 178 -5.88 41.86 35.56
C ASP A 178 -6.30 43.00 36.48
N ARG A 179 -5.71 43.10 37.67
CA ARG A 179 -5.93 44.26 38.55
C ARG A 179 -5.49 45.58 37.91
N LEU A 180 -4.35 45.59 37.22
CA LEU A 180 -3.91 46.81 36.52
C LEU A 180 -4.89 47.21 35.41
N LEU A 181 -5.47 46.23 34.70
CA LEU A 181 -6.54 46.49 33.72
C LEU A 181 -7.77 47.12 34.37
N ASP A 182 -8.21 46.61 35.51
CA ASP A 182 -9.35 47.15 36.26
C ASP A 182 -9.09 48.59 36.70
N GLU A 183 -7.90 48.88 37.24
CA GLU A 183 -7.50 50.23 37.66
C GLU A 183 -7.46 51.22 36.47
N ILE A 184 -6.95 50.79 35.30
CA ILE A 184 -6.97 51.61 34.07
C ILE A 184 -8.40 51.85 33.58
N ALA A 185 -9.25 50.82 33.62
CA ALA A 185 -10.65 50.92 33.21
C ALA A 185 -11.42 51.93 34.09
N GLU A 186 -11.26 51.86 35.41
CA GLU A 186 -11.86 52.81 36.34
C GLU A 186 -11.40 54.25 36.08
N GLN A 187 -10.09 54.46 35.84
CA GLN A 187 -9.55 55.78 35.51
C GLN A 187 -10.11 56.34 34.21
N LEU A 188 -10.26 55.50 33.18
CA LEU A 188 -10.82 55.91 31.89
C LEU A 188 -12.31 56.27 32.02
N LEU A 189 -13.09 55.49 32.76
CA LEU A 189 -14.50 55.80 33.02
C LEU A 189 -14.65 57.14 33.74
N ALA A 190 -13.82 57.41 34.75
CA ALA A 190 -13.84 58.69 35.46
C ALA A 190 -13.49 59.88 34.55
N GLN A 191 -12.53 59.71 33.62
CA GLN A 191 -12.19 60.74 32.63
C GLN A 191 -13.31 60.98 31.62
N VAL A 192 -14.00 59.92 31.19
CA VAL A 192 -15.17 60.04 30.31
C VAL A 192 -16.27 60.83 31.01
N ASP A 193 -16.62 60.47 32.26
CA ASP A 193 -17.62 61.18 33.05
C ASP A 193 -17.28 62.68 33.25
N GLU A 194 -16.01 62.99 33.46
CA GLU A 194 -15.54 64.38 33.58
C GLU A 194 -15.72 65.15 32.27
N ARG A 195 -15.32 64.55 31.15
CA ARG A 195 -15.44 65.17 29.82
C ARG A 195 -16.90 65.32 29.38
N GLU A 196 -17.77 64.37 29.71
CA GLU A 196 -19.21 64.49 29.46
C GLU A 196 -19.84 65.64 30.24
N LYS A 197 -19.45 65.84 31.51
CA LYS A 197 -19.89 67.00 32.31
C LYS A 197 -19.38 68.31 31.74
N GLU A 198 -18.12 68.35 31.32
CA GLU A 198 -17.51 69.53 30.69
C GLU A 198 -18.23 69.89 29.38
N LEU A 199 -18.54 68.90 28.54
CA LEU A 199 -19.30 69.09 27.31
C LEU A 199 -20.72 69.59 27.59
N ALA A 200 -21.43 69.00 28.55
CA ALA A 200 -22.77 69.42 28.93
C ALA A 200 -22.82 70.89 29.35
N GLY A 201 -21.82 71.34 30.13
CA GLY A 201 -21.71 72.74 30.55
C GLY A 201 -21.36 73.74 29.44
N LEU A 202 -20.99 73.29 28.24
CA LEU A 202 -20.72 74.13 27.08
C LEU A 202 -21.89 74.20 26.09
N VAL A 203 -22.86 73.29 26.21
CA VAL A 203 -24.04 73.19 25.33
C VAL A 203 -25.28 73.84 25.96
N ASP A 204 -25.27 74.07 27.28
CA ASP A 204 -26.19 74.96 28.01
C ASP A 204 -25.80 76.45 27.89
#